data_AF-A0A369L8C7-F1
#
_entry.id   AF-A0A369L8C7-F1
#
_cell.length_a   1.000
_cell.length_b   1.000
_cell.length_c   1.000
_cell.angle_alpha   90.00
_cell.angle_beta   90.00
_cell.angle_gamma   90.00
#
_symmetry.space_group_name_H-M   'P 1'
#
loop_
_entity.id
_entity.type
_entity.pdbx_description
1 polymer ?
#
loop_
_entity_poly.entity_id
_entity_poly.type
_entity_poly.pdbx_seq_one_letter_code
_entity_poly.pdbx_strand_id
1 'polypeptide(L)' 'MAAITVDDGFCKGCGLCVDACPAHIIELDRSRITAKGYHPARLIDASKCTGCCSCALMCPDVAIEVMR' A
#
# COMPACT_ATOMS: atom_id res chain seq x y z
N MET A 1 -16.03 -1.72 -6.30
CA MET A 1 -15.31 -2.22 -5.11
C MET A 1 -14.02 -1.43 -5.04
N ALA A 2 -13.74 -0.78 -3.91
CA ALA A 2 -12.53 0.04 -3.81
C ALA A 2 -11.29 -0.86 -3.73
N ALA A 3 -10.18 -0.40 -4.28
CA ALA A 3 -8.92 -1.12 -4.33
C ALA A 3 -7.74 -0.14 -4.36
N ILE A 4 -6.53 -0.64 -4.11
CA ILE A 4 -5.31 0.14 -4.30
C ILE A 4 -4.35 -0.60 -5.23
N THR A 5 -3.58 0.15 -5.99
CA THR A 5 -2.42 -0.35 -6.76
C THR A 5 -1.16 0.24 -6.15
N VAL A 6 -0.12 -0.57 -6.00
CA VAL A 6 1.18 -0.14 -5.46
C VAL A 6 2.21 -0.25 -6.58
N ASP A 7 2.88 0.85 -6.90
CA ASP A 7 3.96 0.89 -7.90
C ASP A 7 5.29 0.51 -7.24
N ASP A 8 5.81 -0.66 -7.60
CA ASP A 8 7.09 -1.19 -7.11
C ASP A 8 8.31 -0.33 -7.48
N GLY A 9 8.20 0.51 -8.52
CA GLY A 9 9.21 1.47 -8.92
C GLY A 9 9.37 2.62 -7.92
N PHE A 10 8.30 2.96 -7.19
CA PHE A 10 8.30 4.03 -6.19
C PHE A 10 8.23 3.53 -4.75
N CYS A 11 7.62 2.37 -4.50
CA CYS A 11 7.46 1.84 -3.16
C CYS A 11 8.81 1.45 -2.53
N LYS A 12 9.15 2.09 -1.41
CA LYS A 12 10.37 1.82 -0.62
C LYS A 12 10.14 0.88 0.58
N GLY A 13 8.95 0.31 0.72
CA GLY A 13 8.63 -0.60 1.83
C GLY A 13 8.76 0.01 3.23
N CYS A 14 8.54 1.33 3.36
CA CYS A 14 8.77 2.05 4.62
C CYS A 14 7.73 1.78 5.73
N GLY A 15 6.58 1.20 5.39
CA GLY A 15 5.53 0.86 6.36
C GLY A 15 4.56 1.98 6.74
N LEU A 16 4.78 3.23 6.34
CA LEU A 16 3.89 4.35 6.72
C LEU A 16 2.42 4.15 6.33
N CYS A 17 2.16 3.52 5.18
CA CYS A 17 0.81 3.19 4.74
C CYS A 17 0.14 2.07 5.56
N VAL A 18 0.93 1.20 6.21
CA VAL A 18 0.45 0.17 7.14
C VAL A 18 -0.15 0.86 8.37
N ASP A 19 0.60 1.80 8.96
CA ASP A 19 0.16 2.55 10.14
C ASP A 19 -1.01 3.49 9.83
N ALA A 20 -1.01 4.10 8.64
CA ALA A 20 -2.05 5.04 8.23
C ALA A 20 -3.37 4.38 7.82
N CYS A 21 -3.41 3.07 7.60
CA CYS A 21 -4.62 2.38 7.17
C CYS A 21 -5.61 2.23 8.34
N PRO A 22 -6.76 2.92 8.35
CA PRO A 22 -7.70 2.85 9.48
C PRO A 22 -8.38 1.48 9.60
N ALA A 23 -8.39 0.69 8.53
CA ALA A 23 -8.91 -0.67 8.54
C ALA A 23 -7.84 -1.72 8.89
N HIS A 24 -6.57 -1.32 9.05
CA HIS A 24 -5.43 -2.21 9.32
C HIS A 24 -5.34 -3.40 8.35
N ILE A 25 -5.54 -3.13 7.06
CA ILE A 25 -5.56 -4.14 5.98
C ILE A 25 -4.39 -4.00 4.99
N ILE A 26 -3.36 -3.23 5.33
CA ILE A 26 -2.14 -3.10 4.53
C ILE A 26 -0.98 -3.73 5.30
N GLU A 27 -0.13 -4.47 4.61
CA GLU A 27 1.13 -4.99 5.16
C GLU A 27 2.26 -4.86 4.14
N LEU A 28 3.50 -5.07 4.59
CA LEU A 28 4.64 -5.25 3.67
C LEU A 28 4.70 -6.71 3.22
N ASP A 29 4.73 -6.91 1.91
CA ASP A 29 4.74 -8.23 1.28
C ASP A 29 6.08 -8.94 1.53
N ARG A 30 6.09 -9.88 2.48
CA ARG A 30 7.26 -10.72 2.81
C ARG A 30 7.57 -11.78 1.75
N SER A 31 6.65 -12.04 0.83
CA SER A 31 6.78 -13.10 -0.19
C SER A 31 7.39 -12.62 -1.51
N ARG A 32 7.50 -11.30 -1.72
CA ARG A 32 8.16 -10.72 -2.91
C ARG A 32 9.05 -9.54 -2.56
N ILE A 33 9.99 -9.27 -3.45
CA ILE A 33 10.94 -8.16 -3.36
C ILE A 33 10.90 -7.38 -4.68
N THR A 34 10.89 -6.05 -4.63
CA THR A 34 10.94 -5.19 -5.83
C THR A 34 12.33 -5.21 -6.45
N ALA A 35 12.48 -4.72 -7.70
CA ALA A 35 13.79 -4.60 -8.35
C ALA A 35 14.81 -3.74 -7.56
N LYS A 36 14.33 -2.88 -6.66
CA LYS A 36 15.15 -2.02 -5.79
C LYS A 36 15.45 -2.65 -4.41
N GLY A 37 15.00 -3.87 -4.15
CA GLY A 37 15.31 -4.61 -2.92
C GLY A 37 14.35 -4.38 -1.74
N TYR A 38 13.15 -3.82 -1.98
CA TYR A 38 12.18 -3.56 -0.91
C TYR A 38 11.05 -4.59 -0.88
N HIS A 39 10.47 -4.80 0.30
CA HIS A 39 9.17 -5.48 0.45
C HIS A 39 8.05 -4.45 0.22
N PRO A 40 7.33 -4.51 -0.91
CA PRO A 40 6.32 -3.51 -1.23
C PRO A 40 5.08 -3.66 -0.37
N ALA A 41 4.30 -2.59 -0.23
CA ALA A 41 3.00 -2.67 0.43
C ALA A 41 2.00 -3.52 -0.37
N ARG A 42 1.10 -4.23 0.32
CA ARG A 42 -0.03 -4.95 -0.27
C ARG A 42 -1.25 -4.92 0.63
N LEU A 43 -2.43 -5.14 0.05
CA LEU A 43 -3.65 -5.39 0.82
C LEU A 43 -3.67 -6.86 1.29
N ILE A 44 -4.02 -7.05 2.56
CA ILE A 44 -4.25 -8.38 3.16
C ILE A 44 -5.66 -8.88 2.81
N ASP A 45 -6.63 -7.95 2.75
CA ASP A 45 -8.02 -8.22 2.43
C ASP A 45 -8.62 -7.05 1.65
N ALA A 46 -8.66 -7.18 0.33
CA ALA A 46 -9.18 -6.13 -0.55
C ALA A 46 -10.68 -5.87 -0.35
N SER A 47 -11.45 -6.83 0.18
CA SER A 47 -12.89 -6.67 0.38
C SER A 47 -13.24 -5.62 1.45
N LYS A 48 -12.28 -5.31 2.33
CA LYS A 48 -12.42 -4.32 3.40
C LYS A 48 -11.91 -2.93 3.03
N CYS A 49 -11.34 -2.76 1.84
CA CYS A 49 -10.89 -1.45 1.39
C CYS A 49 -12.09 -0.53 1.17
N THR A 50 -12.09 0.63 1.82
CA THR A 50 -13.16 1.63 1.71
C THR A 50 -12.84 2.73 0.70
N GLY A 51 -11.61 2.78 0.17
CA GLY A 51 -11.17 3.85 -0.72
C GLY A 51 -10.94 5.20 -0.03
N CYS A 52 -10.69 5.22 1.28
CA CYS A 52 -10.52 6.44 2.10
C CYS A 52 -9.27 7.30 1.79
N CYS A 53 -8.36 6.81 0.95
CA CYS A 53 -7.14 7.50 0.54
C CYS A 53 -6.07 7.77 1.60
N SER A 54 -6.23 7.35 2.87
CA SER A 54 -5.22 7.58 3.92
C SER A 54 -3.82 7.02 3.55
N CYS A 55 -3.76 5.85 2.92
CA CYS A 55 -2.50 5.25 2.48
C CYS A 55 -1.80 6.05 1.38
N ALA A 56 -2.56 6.59 0.41
CA ALA A 56 -2.01 7.41 -0.66
C ALA A 56 -1.55 8.77 -0.16
N LEU A 57 -2.31 9.42 0.74
CA LEU A 57 -1.97 10.72 1.31
C LEU A 57 -0.73 10.67 2.21
N MET A 58 -0.52 9.56 2.94
CA MET A 58 0.65 9.39 3.80
C MET A 58 1.90 8.94 3.02
N CYS A 59 1.76 8.45 1.79
CA CYS A 59 2.89 7.93 1.02
C CYS A 59 3.79 9.08 0.54
N PRO A 60 5.04 9.22 1.03
CA PRO A 60 5.92 10.31 0.64
C PRO A 60 6.44 10.16 -0.80
N ASP A 61 6.42 8.95 -1.34
CA ASP A 61 6.91 8.61 -2.67
C ASP A 61 5.79 8.52 -3.73
N VAL A 62 4.53 8.79 -3.34
CA VAL A 62 3.35 8.72 -4.24
C VAL A 62 3.23 7.36 -4.94
N ALA A 63 3.57 6.28 -4.23
CA ALA A 63 3.62 4.93 -4.78
C ALA A 63 2.26 4.20 -4.79
N ILE A 64 1.18 4.83 -4.32
CA ILE A 64 -0.11 4.18 -4.10
C ILE A 64 -1.21 4.94 -4.86
N GLU A 65 -1.90 4.24 -5.76
CA GLU A 65 -3.11 4.72 -6.42
C GLU A 65 -4.35 4.07 -5.77
N VAL A 66 -5.44 4.84 -5.62
CA VAL A 66 -6.69 4.37 -5.01
C VAL A 66 -7.82 4.42 -6.04
N MET A 67 -8.43 3.27 -6.30
CA MET A 67 -9.59 3.11 -7.16
C MET A 67 -10.86 2.99 -6.30
N ARG A 68 -11.93 3.66 -6.70
CA ARG A 68 -13.21 3.73 -5.98
C ARG A 68 -14.39 3.55 -6.92
#